data_AF-A0A1Q4XR02-F1
#
_entry.id   AF-A0A1Q4XR02-F1
#
_cell.length_a   1.000
_cell.length_b   1.000
_cell.length_c   1.000
_cell.angle_alpha   90.00
_cell.angle_beta   90.00
_cell.angle_gamma   90.00
#
_symmetry.space_group_name_H-M   'P 1'
#
loop_
_entity.id
_entity.type
_entity.pdbx_description
1 polymer ?
#
loop_
_entity_poly.entity_id
_entity_poly.type
_entity_poly.pdbx_seq_one_letter_code
_entity_poly.pdbx_strand_id
1 'polypeptide(L)'
;MHWRRREDGVVTGRLVDHRLAFLRGEMGSLQRLARRRLHAMPMLMPFGTGVTFAVSGALPDDERCRVLLAGFMPDEPDWVRQWWELDLWSRLEACARRVLSHVLVHDDGRVEIADPDSADSFVMAVRAVALIADHRFGADGDHGWVTGWLRRIADMVISS
;
A
#
# COMPACT_ATOMS: atom_id res chain seq x y z
N MET A 1 -15.09 0.91 17.04
CA MET A 1 -13.62 1.02 17.11
C MET A 1 -13.30 2.47 16.80
N HIS A 2 -12.99 3.27 17.81
CA HIS A 2 -12.76 4.70 17.62
C HIS A 2 -11.28 4.93 17.38
N TRP A 3 -10.93 5.36 16.17
CA TRP A 3 -9.63 5.96 15.91
C TRP A 3 -9.70 7.42 16.39
N ARG A 4 -8.61 7.91 16.98
CA ARG A 4 -8.51 9.27 17.49
C ARG A 4 -7.14 9.83 17.16
N ARG A 5 -7.13 11.04 16.61
CA ARG A 5 -5.94 11.86 16.47
C ARG A 5 -5.68 12.64 17.76
N ARG A 6 -4.44 12.57 18.25
CA ARG A 6 -3.95 13.34 19.39
C ARG A 6 -3.44 14.71 18.93
N GLU A 7 -3.27 15.63 19.86
CA GLU A 7 -2.77 17.00 19.60
C GLU A 7 -1.34 17.01 19.04
N ASP A 8 -0.54 16.00 19.36
CA ASP A 8 0.81 15.78 18.83
C ASP A 8 0.82 15.16 17.41
N GLY A 9 -0.35 14.98 16.80
CA GLY A 9 -0.51 14.41 15.47
C GLY A 9 -0.52 12.89 15.42
N VAL A 10 -0.31 12.19 16.54
CA VAL A 10 -0.34 10.72 16.62
C VAL A 10 -1.76 10.21 16.43
N VAL A 11 -1.95 9.28 15.50
CA VAL A 11 -3.23 8.60 15.29
C VAL A 11 -3.24 7.30 16.08
N THR A 12 -4.20 7.18 17.00
CA THR A 12 -4.34 6.02 17.88
C THR A 12 -5.63 5.27 17.57
N GLY A 13 -5.60 3.96 17.65
CA GLY A 13 -6.77 3.10 17.46
C GLY A 13 -6.59 1.80 18.20
N ARG A 14 -7.59 0.92 18.10
CA ARG A 14 -7.48 -0.45 18.61
C ARG A 14 -7.73 -1.41 17.46
N LEU A 15 -6.92 -2.45 17.35
CA LEU A 15 -7.15 -3.60 16.48
C LEU A 15 -7.13 -4.87 17.35
N VAL A 16 -7.97 -5.83 16.99
CA VAL A 16 -7.93 -7.16 17.62
C VAL A 16 -6.79 -7.97 16.99
N ASP A 17 -6.15 -8.83 17.79
CA ASP A 17 -4.87 -9.46 17.45
C ASP A 17 -4.86 -10.19 16.11
N HIS A 18 -5.91 -10.96 15.80
CA HIS A 18 -5.98 -11.68 14.53
C HIS A 18 -6.05 -10.75 13.30
N ARG A 19 -6.71 -9.59 13.42
CA ARG A 19 -6.77 -8.59 12.32
C ARG A 19 -5.44 -7.87 12.17
N LEU A 20 -4.76 -7.60 13.27
CA LEU A 20 -3.42 -7.04 13.23
C LEU A 20 -2.41 -8.02 12.62
N ALA A 21 -2.45 -9.30 13.02
CA ALA A 21 -1.61 -10.34 12.46
C ALA A 21 -1.84 -10.48 10.94
N PHE A 22 -3.10 -10.46 10.51
CA PHE A 22 -3.47 -10.42 9.10
C PHE A 22 -2.88 -9.19 8.40
N LEU A 23 -3.06 -7.98 8.97
CA LEU A 23 -2.54 -6.74 8.38
C LEU A 23 -1.02 -6.80 8.20
N ARG A 24 -0.28 -7.24 9.22
CA ARG A 24 1.18 -7.39 9.16
C ARG A 24 1.60 -8.39 8.08
N GLY A 25 0.90 -9.52 7.99
CA GLY A 25 1.13 -10.53 6.95
C GLY A 25 0.94 -9.94 5.55
N GLU A 26 -0.15 -9.24 5.32
CA GLU A 26 -0.46 -8.61 4.04
C GLU A 26 0.46 -7.44 3.71
N MET A 27 0.84 -6.61 4.68
CA MET A 27 1.82 -5.53 4.48
C MET A 27 3.19 -6.07 4.10
N GLY A 28 3.63 -7.16 4.74
CA GLY A 28 4.87 -7.85 4.35
C GLY A 28 4.77 -8.47 2.95
N SER A 29 3.61 -9.00 2.58
CA SER A 29 3.33 -9.51 1.24
C SER A 29 3.39 -8.39 0.18
N LEU A 30 2.77 -7.25 0.46
CA LEU A 30 2.77 -6.06 -0.38
C LEU A 30 4.18 -5.49 -0.56
N GLN A 31 4.96 -5.38 0.52
CA GLN A 31 6.35 -4.93 0.44
C GLN A 31 7.18 -5.83 -0.47
N ARG A 32 7.06 -7.16 -0.33
CA ARG A 32 7.76 -8.12 -1.20
C ARG A 32 7.29 -8.03 -2.65
N LEU A 33 5.99 -7.83 -2.88
CA LEU A 33 5.42 -7.65 -4.22
C LEU A 33 6.02 -6.41 -4.89
N ALA A 34 5.97 -5.25 -4.23
CA ALA A 34 6.51 -4.00 -4.73
C ALA A 34 8.02 -4.08 -4.99
N ARG A 35 8.78 -4.67 -4.05
CA ARG A 35 10.22 -4.86 -4.20
C ARG A 35 10.58 -5.77 -5.38
N ARG A 36 9.86 -6.88 -5.56
CA ARG A 36 10.06 -7.76 -6.73
C ARG A 36 9.78 -7.02 -8.04
N ARG A 37 8.74 -6.19 -8.07
CA ARG A 37 8.44 -5.39 -9.25
C ARG A 37 9.56 -4.39 -9.55
N LEU A 38 10.02 -3.64 -8.55
CA LEU A 38 11.13 -2.68 -8.70
C LEU A 38 12.42 -3.36 -9.18
N HIS A 39 12.76 -4.55 -8.65
CA HIS A 39 13.93 -5.31 -9.11
C HIS A 39 13.81 -5.85 -10.54
N ALA A 40 12.58 -6.14 -10.99
CA ALA A 40 12.31 -6.62 -12.34
C ALA A 40 12.11 -5.49 -13.36
N MET A 41 12.04 -4.22 -12.93
CA MET A 41 11.99 -3.08 -13.84
C MET A 41 13.36 -2.93 -14.50
N PRO A 42 13.43 -2.79 -15.84
CA PRO A 42 14.67 -2.46 -16.51
C PRO A 42 15.14 -1.08 -16.00
N MET A 43 16.22 -1.08 -15.21
CA MET A 43 16.91 0.15 -14.85
C MET A 43 17.86 0.54 -15.98
N LEU A 44 17.80 1.79 -16.39
CA LEU A 44 18.91 2.38 -17.14
C LEU A 44 19.75 3.24 -16.22
N MET A 45 21.04 2.95 -16.23
CA MET A 45 22.02 3.85 -15.67
C MET A 45 22.23 5.04 -16.61
N PRO A 46 22.52 6.23 -16.06
CA PRO A 46 22.86 7.38 -16.89
C PRO A 46 24.24 7.15 -17.52
N PHE A 47 24.32 7.26 -18.84
CA PHE A 47 25.56 7.66 -19.49
C PHE A 47 25.29 8.91 -20.34
N GLY A 48 26.17 9.89 -20.18
CA GLY A 48 26.26 11.21 -20.81
C GLY A 48 25.28 11.58 -21.93
N THR A 49 24.68 12.76 -21.78
CA THR A 49 24.17 13.65 -22.84
C THR A 49 22.86 13.30 -23.57
N GLY A 50 22.15 12.24 -23.21
CA GLY A 50 20.78 12.01 -23.71
C GLY A 50 20.13 10.81 -23.05
N VAL A 51 19.19 11.06 -22.12
CA VAL A 51 18.55 9.98 -21.36
C VAL A 51 17.58 9.24 -22.25
N THR A 52 17.84 7.97 -22.55
CA THR A 52 16.85 7.07 -23.15
C THR A 52 16.33 6.17 -22.05
N PHE A 53 15.02 6.21 -21.78
CA PHE A 53 14.30 5.27 -20.92
C PHE A 53 13.80 4.09 -21.77
N ALA A 54 14.46 2.95 -21.67
CA ALA A 54 13.98 1.62 -21.99
C ALA A 54 13.02 1.23 -20.88
N VAL A 55 11.81 1.74 -20.97
CA VAL A 55 10.73 1.24 -20.14
C VAL A 55 10.18 -0.01 -20.79
N SER A 56 10.00 -1.06 -20.00
CA SER A 56 9.25 -2.23 -20.44
C SER A 56 7.80 -1.81 -20.72
N GLY A 57 7.38 -1.85 -21.98
CA GLY A 57 5.97 -1.70 -22.35
C GLY A 57 5.10 -2.89 -21.94
N ALA A 58 5.70 -4.00 -21.50
CA ALA A 58 4.97 -5.15 -21.02
C ALA A 58 4.48 -4.94 -19.58
N LEU A 59 3.18 -5.12 -19.38
CA LEU A 59 2.54 -5.18 -18.07
C LEU A 59 3.08 -6.38 -17.26
N PRO A 60 3.07 -6.30 -15.91
CA PRO A 60 3.54 -7.40 -15.07
C PRO A 60 2.66 -8.64 -15.18
N ASP A 61 3.29 -9.82 -15.21
CA ASP A 61 2.56 -11.10 -15.27
C ASP A 61 1.80 -11.40 -13.95
N ASP A 62 2.34 -10.97 -12.80
CA ASP A 62 1.67 -11.12 -11.49
C ASP A 62 0.34 -10.34 -11.50
N GLU A 63 -0.75 -11.07 -11.35
CA GLU A 63 -2.11 -10.55 -11.39
C GLU A 63 -2.35 -9.46 -10.35
N ARG A 64 -1.75 -9.56 -9.16
CA ARG A 64 -1.89 -8.53 -8.12
C ARG A 64 -1.24 -7.21 -8.53
N CYS A 65 -0.15 -7.28 -9.30
CA CYS A 65 0.49 -6.08 -9.84
C CYS A 65 -0.41 -5.40 -10.86
N ARG A 66 -1.07 -6.18 -11.73
CA ARG A 66 -2.03 -5.63 -12.71
C ARG A 66 -3.21 -4.95 -12.02
N VAL A 67 -3.74 -5.56 -10.96
CA VAL A 67 -4.83 -4.99 -10.15
C VAL A 67 -4.42 -3.67 -9.50
N LEU A 68 -3.25 -3.62 -8.86
CA LEU A 68 -2.76 -2.40 -8.24
C LEU A 68 -2.58 -1.27 -9.26
N LEU A 69 -1.99 -1.57 -10.43
CA LEU A 69 -1.81 -0.59 -11.49
C LEU A 69 -3.15 -0.07 -12.02
N ALA A 70 -4.11 -0.96 -12.29
CA ALA A 70 -5.43 -0.59 -12.77
C ALA A 70 -6.20 0.29 -11.76
N GLY A 71 -6.03 0.03 -10.46
CA GLY A 71 -6.73 0.78 -9.40
C GLY A 71 -6.14 2.15 -9.08
N PHE A 72 -4.83 2.34 -9.26
CA PHE A 72 -4.16 3.62 -8.95
C PHE A 72 -3.92 4.51 -10.16
N MET A 73 -4.06 3.98 -11.38
CA MET A 73 -3.71 4.70 -12.61
C MET A 73 -4.73 4.48 -13.73
N PRO A 74 -6.00 4.89 -13.53
CA PRO A 74 -6.96 4.87 -14.61
C PRO A 74 -6.56 5.88 -15.69
N ASP A 75 -6.53 5.43 -16.95
CA ASP A 75 -6.58 6.28 -18.15
C ASP A 75 -5.36 7.15 -18.51
N GLU A 76 -4.16 6.84 -18.02
CA GLU A 76 -2.93 7.54 -18.43
C GLU A 76 -2.31 6.99 -19.73
N PRO A 77 -1.75 7.86 -20.61
CA PRO A 77 -0.95 7.44 -21.76
C PRO A 77 0.22 6.54 -21.35
N ASP A 78 0.63 5.61 -22.20
CA ASP A 78 1.62 4.57 -21.83
C ASP A 78 2.93 5.13 -21.28
N TRP A 79 3.44 6.24 -21.84
CA TRP A 79 4.67 6.86 -21.34
C TRP A 79 4.49 7.51 -19.95
N VAL A 80 3.33 8.08 -19.65
CA VAL A 80 3.00 8.60 -18.31
C VAL A 80 2.88 7.43 -17.35
N ARG A 81 2.16 6.38 -17.77
CA ARG A 81 1.96 5.16 -16.98
C ARG A 81 3.28 4.55 -16.52
N GLN A 82 4.25 4.51 -17.41
CA GLN A 82 5.59 3.97 -17.19
C GLN A 82 6.40 4.72 -16.12
N TRP A 83 6.32 6.05 -16.09
CA TRP A 83 7.00 6.87 -15.08
C TRP A 83 6.34 6.77 -13.71
N TRP A 84 5.02 6.91 -13.69
CA TRP A 84 4.23 6.79 -12.47
C TRP A 84 4.27 5.38 -11.90
N GLU A 85 4.44 4.34 -12.72
CA GLU A 85 4.63 2.99 -12.24
C GLU A 85 5.86 2.89 -11.31
N LEU A 86 7.00 3.47 -11.71
CA LEU A 86 8.21 3.44 -10.89
C LEU A 86 8.02 4.19 -9.55
N ASP A 87 7.40 5.38 -9.60
CA ASP A 87 7.12 6.17 -8.40
C ASP A 87 6.10 5.48 -7.48
N LEU A 88 5.01 4.95 -8.05
CA LEU A 88 3.96 4.23 -7.33
C LEU A 88 4.54 3.02 -6.60
N TRP A 89 5.35 2.19 -7.26
CA TRP A 89 5.93 1.01 -6.61
C TRP A 89 6.95 1.37 -5.54
N SER A 90 7.77 2.40 -5.78
CA SER A 90 8.72 2.92 -4.78
C SER A 90 7.98 3.46 -3.55
N ARG A 91 6.90 4.21 -3.78
CA ARG A 91 6.05 4.76 -2.73
C ARG A 91 5.31 3.65 -1.98
N LEU A 92 4.75 2.66 -2.66
CA LEU A 92 4.10 1.50 -2.03
C LEU A 92 5.07 0.69 -1.16
N GLU A 93 6.30 0.43 -1.63
CA GLU A 93 7.33 -0.25 -0.84
C GLU A 93 7.66 0.55 0.42
N ALA A 94 7.90 1.84 0.27
CA ALA A 94 8.23 2.74 1.38
C ALA A 94 7.07 2.82 2.38
N CYS A 95 5.82 2.91 1.90
CA CYS A 95 4.63 2.93 2.74
C CYS A 95 4.47 1.64 3.53
N ALA A 96 4.55 0.47 2.87
CA ALA A 96 4.47 -0.82 3.55
C ALA A 96 5.59 -0.99 4.58
N ARG A 97 6.81 -0.57 4.26
CA ARG A 97 7.96 -0.57 5.19
C ARG A 97 7.72 0.34 6.40
N ARG A 98 7.20 1.55 6.18
CA ARG A 98 6.85 2.48 7.26
C ARG A 98 5.77 1.88 8.16
N VAL A 99 4.71 1.31 7.58
CA VAL A 99 3.66 0.62 8.35
C VAL A 99 4.24 -0.48 9.22
N LEU A 100 5.16 -1.30 8.70
CA LEU A 100 5.77 -2.39 9.47
C LEU A 100 6.71 -1.92 10.60
N SER A 101 7.24 -0.70 10.52
CA SER A 101 8.25 -0.18 11.47
C SER A 101 7.75 0.93 12.41
N HIS A 102 6.76 1.72 11.99
CA HIS A 102 6.27 2.91 12.70
C HIS A 102 4.86 2.72 13.28
N VAL A 103 4.19 1.60 12.97
CA VAL A 103 2.95 1.21 13.64
C VAL A 103 3.31 0.46 14.91
N LEU A 104 3.30 1.18 16.02
CA LEU A 104 3.50 0.61 17.35
C LEU A 104 2.25 -0.16 17.74
N VAL A 105 2.45 -1.42 18.12
CA VAL A 105 1.39 -2.26 18.66
C VAL A 105 1.73 -2.52 20.10
N HIS A 106 0.81 -2.14 20.97
CA HIS A 106 0.87 -2.42 22.40
C HIS A 106 0.24 -3.79 22.69
N ASP A 107 0.60 -4.38 23.81
CA ASP A 107 0.15 -5.73 24.22
C ASP A 107 -1.38 -5.85 24.40
N ASP A 108 -2.10 -4.73 24.48
CA ASP A 108 -3.56 -4.67 24.59
C ASP A 108 -4.29 -4.54 23.24
N GLY A 109 -3.54 -4.59 22.12
CA GLY A 109 -4.06 -4.40 20.76
C GLY A 109 -4.24 -2.92 20.38
N ARG A 110 -3.75 -1.98 21.20
CA ARG A 110 -3.68 -0.56 20.81
C ARG A 110 -2.64 -0.39 19.70
N VAL A 111 -3.02 0.37 18.69
CA VAL A 111 -2.21 0.71 17.53
C VAL A 111 -1.95 2.20 17.54
N GLU A 112 -0.69 2.60 17.40
CA GLU A 112 -0.29 4.01 17.32
C GLU A 112 0.50 4.26 16.04
N ILE A 113 0.14 5.33 15.34
CA ILE A 113 0.78 5.81 14.12
C ILE A 113 1.43 7.15 14.47
N ALA A 114 2.76 7.17 14.50
CA ALA A 114 3.53 8.20 15.21
C ALA A 114 3.67 9.56 14.50
N ASP A 115 3.20 9.72 13.26
CA ASP A 115 3.27 10.99 12.52
C ASP A 115 2.24 11.05 11.35
N PRO A 116 1.92 12.25 10.82
CA PRO A 116 0.97 12.43 9.73
C PRO A 116 1.38 11.78 8.39
N ASP A 117 2.66 11.81 8.04
CA ASP A 117 3.16 11.17 6.80
C ASP A 117 3.03 9.64 6.86
N SER A 118 3.13 9.08 8.06
CA SER A 118 2.92 7.68 8.39
C SER A 118 1.43 7.34 8.37
N ALA A 119 0.53 8.29 8.66
CA ALA A 119 -0.91 8.10 8.47
C ALA A 119 -1.26 7.99 6.99
N ASP A 120 -0.73 8.86 6.13
CA ASP A 120 -0.92 8.79 4.68
C ASP A 120 -0.29 7.51 4.10
N SER A 121 0.91 7.17 4.57
CA SER A 121 1.59 5.92 4.19
C SER A 121 0.76 4.69 4.58
N PHE A 122 0.17 4.72 5.78
CA PHE A 122 -0.69 3.67 6.29
C PHE A 122 -1.96 3.54 5.46
N VAL A 123 -2.65 4.65 5.17
CA VAL A 123 -3.85 4.70 4.32
C VAL A 123 -3.55 4.12 2.94
N MET A 124 -2.46 4.55 2.30
CA MET A 124 -2.07 4.09 0.97
C MET A 124 -1.83 2.57 0.96
N ALA A 125 -1.06 2.06 1.92
CA ALA A 125 -0.77 0.64 2.00
C ALA A 125 -2.01 -0.19 2.34
N VAL A 126 -2.89 0.29 3.23
CA VAL A 126 -4.15 -0.38 3.60
C VAL A 126 -5.10 -0.45 2.41
N ARG A 127 -5.21 0.63 1.62
CA ARG A 127 -5.99 0.64 0.38
C ARG A 127 -5.46 -0.34 -0.65
N ALA A 128 -4.14 -0.43 -0.81
CA ALA A 128 -3.51 -1.42 -1.69
C ALA A 128 -3.83 -2.86 -1.26
N VAL A 129 -3.76 -3.16 0.04
CA VAL A 129 -4.15 -4.48 0.58
C VAL A 129 -5.64 -4.75 0.34
N ALA A 130 -6.51 -3.76 0.57
CA ALA A 130 -7.94 -3.91 0.34
C ALA A 130 -8.23 -4.24 -1.13
N LEU A 131 -7.60 -3.53 -2.06
CA LEU A 131 -7.78 -3.75 -3.50
C LEU A 131 -7.35 -5.16 -3.93
N ILE A 132 -6.19 -5.64 -3.44
CA ILE A 132 -5.73 -7.01 -3.70
C ILE A 132 -6.69 -8.04 -3.09
N ALA A 133 -7.18 -7.79 -1.89
CA ALA A 133 -8.11 -8.68 -1.20
C ALA A 133 -9.47 -8.74 -1.92
N ASP A 134 -10.00 -7.60 -2.37
CA ASP A 134 -11.24 -7.53 -3.17
C ASP A 134 -11.11 -8.36 -4.43
N HIS A 135 -9.98 -8.23 -5.14
CA HIS A 135 -9.72 -9.01 -6.34
C HIS A 135 -9.60 -10.52 -6.06
N ARG A 136 -8.91 -10.90 -4.98
CA ARG A 136 -8.66 -12.31 -4.64
C ARG A 136 -9.90 -13.03 -4.12
N PHE A 137 -10.71 -12.36 -3.31
CA PHE A 137 -11.79 -13.00 -2.56
C PHE A 137 -13.19 -12.59 -3.00
N GLY A 138 -13.30 -11.58 -3.86
CA GLY A 138 -14.57 -10.93 -4.19
C GLY A 138 -15.05 -10.02 -3.06
N ALA A 139 -15.70 -8.91 -3.42
CA ALA A 139 -16.25 -7.96 -2.44
C ALA A 139 -17.41 -8.57 -1.61
N ASP A 140 -18.09 -9.58 -2.15
CA ASP A 140 -19.32 -10.17 -1.60
C ASP A 140 -19.15 -11.61 -1.04
N GLY A 141 -17.91 -12.12 -0.98
CA GLY A 141 -17.63 -13.47 -0.45
C GLY A 141 -17.56 -13.54 1.09
N ASP A 142 -17.31 -14.73 1.64
CA ASP A 142 -17.09 -14.97 3.09
C ASP A 142 -15.94 -14.13 3.69
N HIS A 143 -15.14 -13.50 2.85
CA HIS A 143 -14.04 -12.60 3.20
C HIS A 143 -14.36 -11.11 2.96
N GLY A 144 -15.59 -10.73 2.59
CA GLY A 144 -16.01 -9.33 2.45
C GLY A 144 -15.87 -8.53 3.75
N TRP A 145 -15.83 -9.24 4.90
CA TRP A 145 -15.46 -8.60 6.15
C TRP A 145 -14.06 -7.99 6.08
N VAL A 146 -13.10 -8.64 5.37
CA VAL A 146 -11.67 -8.27 5.19
C VAL A 146 -11.54 -6.94 4.44
N THR A 147 -12.25 -6.78 3.34
CA THR A 147 -12.15 -5.57 2.53
C THR A 147 -12.92 -4.43 3.17
N GLY A 148 -14.09 -4.72 3.76
CA GLY A 148 -14.90 -3.76 4.49
C GLY A 148 -14.24 -3.21 5.77
N TRP A 149 -13.44 -3.99 6.52
CA TRP A 149 -12.72 -3.44 7.68
C TRP A 149 -11.48 -2.62 7.28
N LEU A 150 -10.73 -3.03 6.25
CA LEU A 150 -9.57 -2.28 5.74
C LEU A 150 -9.98 -0.91 5.20
N ARG A 151 -11.05 -0.85 4.38
CA ARG A 151 -11.58 0.42 3.86
C ARG A 151 -12.04 1.35 4.98
N ARG A 152 -12.81 0.82 5.94
CA ARG A 152 -13.23 1.60 7.13
C ARG A 152 -12.05 2.15 7.91
N ILE A 153 -10.97 1.39 8.09
CA ILE A 153 -9.76 1.89 8.76
C ILE A 153 -9.13 3.03 7.98
N ALA A 154 -8.95 2.88 6.66
CA ALA A 154 -8.40 3.94 5.83
C ALA A 154 -9.25 5.22 5.93
N ASP A 155 -10.57 5.11 5.85
CA ASP A 155 -11.48 6.26 5.92
C ASP A 155 -11.46 6.93 7.30
N MET A 156 -11.39 6.14 8.36
CA MET A 156 -11.29 6.66 9.74
C MET A 156 -9.98 7.41 9.98
N VAL A 157 -8.85 6.93 9.44
CA VAL A 157 -7.55 7.60 9.57
C VAL A 157 -7.54 8.96 8.85
N ILE A 158 -8.25 9.08 7.72
CA ILE A 158 -8.35 10.33 6.95
C ILE A 158 -9.33 11.33 7.60
N SER A 159 -10.42 10.83 8.19
CA SER A 159 -11.51 11.68 8.71
C SER A 159 -11.27 12.20 10.15
N SER A 160 -10.04 12.10 10.67
CA SER A 160 -9.65 12.38 12.08
C SER A 160 -8.70 13.56 12.25
#